data_AF-A0A838PSA1-F1
#
_entry.id   AF-A0A838PSA1-F1
#
_cell.length_a   1.000
_cell.length_b   1.000
_cell.length_c   1.000
_cell.angle_alpha   90.00
_cell.angle_beta   90.00
_cell.angle_gamma   90.00
#
_symmetry.space_group_name_H-M   'P 1'
#
loop_
_entity.id
_entity.type
_entity.pdbx_description
1 polymer ?
#
loop_
_entity_poly.entity_id
_entity_poly.type
_entity_poly.pdbx_seq_one_letter_code
_entity_poly.pdbx_strand_id
1 'polypeptide(L)'
;MEKLERTRPIAERHGLTLLQLAAQWDLAHPAVRCVAPTLIQEIGTGARTIESKRAELAATPREVLLTADEVAELRALGDNTGSMLLKGATPDHDSDEILADRWPMEPALAAVAERWGIDPERDLRRLPR
;
A
#
# COMPACT_ATOMS: atom_id res chain seq x y z
N MET A 1 -7.63 -6.70 10.99
CA MET A 1 -9.03 -6.22 11.06
C MET A 1 -9.13 -4.84 11.71
N GLU A 2 -8.47 -4.58 12.82
CA GLU A 2 -8.54 -3.28 13.53
C GLU A 2 -8.32 -2.04 12.64
N LYS A 3 -7.25 -2.01 11.83
CA LYS A 3 -7.00 -0.89 10.90
C LYS A 3 -8.14 -0.67 9.91
N LEU A 4 -8.75 -1.75 9.41
CA LEU A 4 -9.86 -1.68 8.46
C LEU A 4 -11.14 -1.14 9.11
N GLU A 5 -11.40 -1.49 10.37
CA GLU A 5 -12.54 -0.93 11.09
C GLU A 5 -12.35 0.57 11.37
N ARG A 6 -11.11 1.03 11.54
CA ARG A 6 -10.80 2.45 11.69
C ARG A 6 -10.99 3.25 10.40
N THR A 7 -10.90 2.64 9.23
CA THR A 7 -11.16 3.35 7.95
C THR A 7 -12.64 3.41 7.58
N ARG A 8 -13.47 2.51 8.13
CA ARG A 8 -14.90 2.41 7.83
C ARG A 8 -15.68 3.71 8.04
N PRO A 9 -15.49 4.49 9.13
CA PRO A 9 -16.20 5.76 9.31
C PRO A 9 -15.93 6.79 8.21
N ILE A 10 -14.74 6.78 7.60
CA ILE A 10 -14.41 7.68 6.49
C ILE A 10 -15.21 7.28 5.24
N ALA A 11 -15.32 5.97 4.96
CA ALA A 11 -16.14 5.47 3.84
C ALA A 11 -17.62 5.87 4.01
N GLU A 12 -18.16 5.69 5.22
CA GLU A 12 -19.57 5.93 5.54
C GLU A 12 -19.98 7.40 5.36
N ARG A 13 -19.11 8.36 5.71
CA ARG A 13 -19.36 9.81 5.52
C ARG A 13 -19.64 10.18 4.06
N HIS A 14 -19.03 9.45 3.13
CA HIS A 14 -19.13 9.68 1.69
C HIS A 14 -20.06 8.68 0.99
N GLY A 15 -20.72 7.79 1.74
CA GLY A 15 -21.55 6.72 1.18
C GLY A 15 -20.76 5.73 0.31
N LEU A 16 -19.46 5.62 0.53
CA LEU A 16 -18.58 4.73 -0.22
C LEU A 16 -18.55 3.34 0.41
N THR A 17 -18.45 2.32 -0.43
CA THR A 17 -18.00 1.01 0.04
C THR A 17 -16.49 1.01 0.31
N LEU A 18 -15.97 -0.01 0.99
CA LEU A 18 -14.51 -0.11 1.21
C LEU A 18 -13.72 -0.34 -0.09
N LEU A 19 -14.30 -0.99 -1.10
CA LEU A 19 -13.68 -1.12 -2.42
C LEU A 19 -13.59 0.26 -3.11
N GLN A 20 -14.65 1.04 -3.04
CA GLN A 20 -14.70 2.38 -3.61
C GLN A 20 -13.79 3.35 -2.85
N LEU A 21 -13.72 3.25 -1.52
CA LEU A 21 -12.77 3.99 -0.70
C LEU A 21 -11.32 3.71 -1.12
N ALA A 22 -10.97 2.43 -1.34
CA ALA A 22 -9.64 2.06 -1.81
C ALA A 22 -9.32 2.68 -3.19
N ALA A 23 -10.28 2.70 -4.12
CA ALA A 23 -10.10 3.35 -5.41
C ALA A 23 -9.98 4.89 -5.29
N GLN A 24 -10.83 5.51 -4.47
CA GLN A 24 -10.80 6.96 -4.20
C GLN A 24 -9.52 7.40 -3.53
N TRP A 25 -8.97 6.57 -2.64
CA TRP A 25 -7.66 6.79 -2.01
C TRP A 25 -6.56 6.95 -3.05
N ASP A 26 -6.44 5.98 -3.96
CA ASP A 26 -5.42 6.02 -5.01
C ASP A 26 -5.62 7.22 -5.94
N LEU A 27 -6.87 7.51 -6.34
CA LEU A 27 -7.22 8.64 -7.22
C LEU A 27 -7.02 10.01 -6.56
N ALA A 28 -7.00 10.10 -5.23
CA ALA A 28 -6.78 11.35 -4.51
C ALA A 28 -5.33 11.87 -4.65
N HIS A 29 -4.42 11.06 -5.20
CA HIS A 29 -3.03 11.45 -5.40
C HIS A 29 -2.79 11.99 -6.82
N PRO A 30 -2.24 13.22 -6.99
CA PRO A 30 -2.07 13.85 -8.31
C PRO A 30 -1.26 13.03 -9.34
N ALA A 31 -0.39 12.13 -8.89
CA ALA A 31 0.40 11.27 -9.75
C ALA A 31 -0.39 10.10 -10.36
N VAL A 32 -1.58 9.79 -9.82
CA VAL A 32 -2.40 8.63 -10.22
C VAL A 32 -3.49 9.08 -11.19
N ARG A 33 -3.43 8.61 -12.44
CA ARG A 33 -4.45 8.93 -13.45
C ARG A 33 -5.57 7.89 -13.57
N CYS A 34 -5.32 6.66 -13.12
CA CYS A 34 -6.30 5.59 -13.16
C CYS A 34 -6.00 4.55 -12.09
N VAL A 35 -7.05 3.84 -11.69
CA VAL A 35 -6.98 2.71 -10.76
C VAL A 35 -7.61 1.51 -11.41
N ALA A 36 -6.91 0.38 -11.36
CA ALA A 36 -7.36 -0.89 -11.93
C ALA A 36 -7.24 -1.99 -10.87
N PRO A 37 -8.22 -2.10 -9.95
CA PRO A 37 -8.18 -3.10 -8.89
C PRO A 37 -8.22 -4.51 -9.48
N THR A 38 -7.35 -5.39 -8.99
CA THR A 38 -7.47 -6.82 -9.26
C THR A 38 -8.65 -7.38 -8.47
N LEU A 39 -9.64 -7.93 -9.17
CA LEU A 39 -10.82 -8.52 -8.54
C LEU A 39 -10.62 -10.04 -8.42
N ILE A 40 -10.63 -10.53 -7.19
CA ILE A 40 -10.52 -11.96 -6.86
C ILE A 40 -11.87 -12.41 -6.34
N GLN A 41 -12.41 -13.53 -6.81
CA GLN A 41 -13.56 -14.19 -6.17
C GLN A 41 -13.03 -15.28 -5.25
N GLU A 42 -13.31 -15.12 -3.96
CA GLU A 42 -12.89 -16.06 -2.93
C GLU A 42 -13.62 -17.40 -3.07
N ILE A 43 -13.05 -18.45 -2.49
CA ILE A 43 -13.69 -19.76 -2.40
C ILE A 43 -14.65 -19.75 -1.20
N GLY A 44 -15.87 -20.25 -1.39
CA GLY A 44 -16.80 -20.50 -0.29
C GLY A 44 -18.23 -20.07 -0.57
N THR A 45 -19.16 -20.61 0.19
CA THR A 45 -20.58 -20.21 0.16
C THR A 45 -20.70 -18.78 0.70
N GLY A 46 -21.16 -17.85 -0.15
CA GLY A 46 -21.26 -16.43 0.20
C GLY A 46 -20.11 -15.55 -0.31
N ALA A 47 -19.14 -16.13 -1.03
CA ALA A 47 -18.14 -15.33 -1.73
C ALA A 47 -18.81 -14.41 -2.77
N ARG A 48 -18.45 -13.13 -2.75
CA ARG A 48 -18.94 -12.16 -3.73
C ARG A 48 -18.40 -12.47 -5.12
N THR A 49 -19.28 -12.45 -6.12
CA THR A 49 -18.88 -12.70 -7.51
C THR A 49 -18.01 -11.57 -8.06
N ILE A 50 -17.17 -11.89 -9.05
CA ILE A 50 -16.40 -10.87 -9.77
C ILE A 50 -17.34 -9.81 -10.37
N GLU A 51 -18.47 -10.23 -10.93
CA GLU A 51 -19.45 -9.35 -11.56
C GLU A 51 -20.06 -8.36 -10.57
N SER A 52 -20.39 -8.81 -9.36
CA SER A 52 -20.87 -7.92 -8.28
C SER A 52 -19.80 -6.88 -7.90
N LYS A 53 -18.54 -7.30 -7.78
CA LYS A 53 -17.42 -6.39 -7.46
C LYS A 53 -17.16 -5.41 -8.61
N ARG A 54 -17.29 -5.85 -9.86
CA ARG A 54 -17.19 -4.98 -11.05
C ARG A 54 -18.30 -3.93 -11.07
N ALA A 55 -19.54 -4.32 -10.76
CA ALA A 55 -20.67 -3.39 -10.71
C ALA A 55 -20.47 -2.33 -9.60
N GLU A 56 -20.01 -2.73 -8.42
CA GLU A 56 -19.66 -1.82 -7.32
C GLU A 56 -18.53 -0.86 -7.71
N LEU A 57 -17.45 -1.37 -8.33
CA LEU A 57 -16.33 -0.54 -8.79
C LEU A 57 -16.78 0.44 -9.87
N ALA A 58 -17.63 0.02 -10.80
CA ALA A 58 -18.19 0.89 -11.84
C ALA A 58 -19.08 2.01 -11.26
N ALA A 59 -19.65 1.80 -10.07
CA ALA A 59 -20.44 2.79 -9.34
C ALA A 59 -19.58 3.74 -8.48
N THR A 60 -18.25 3.63 -8.51
CA THR A 60 -17.36 4.59 -7.80
C THR A 60 -17.58 6.00 -8.37
N PRO A 61 -17.77 7.03 -7.52
CA PRO A 61 -17.85 8.41 -7.98
C PRO A 61 -16.62 8.81 -8.81
N ARG A 62 -16.84 9.60 -9.85
CA ARG A 62 -15.76 10.05 -10.75
C ARG A 62 -14.92 11.15 -10.11
N GLU A 63 -15.58 12.03 -9.36
CA GLU A 63 -14.91 13.05 -8.56
C GLU A 63 -14.31 12.43 -7.30
N VAL A 64 -13.11 12.89 -6.93
CA VAL A 64 -12.50 12.55 -5.66
C VAL A 64 -13.28 13.22 -4.54
N LEU A 65 -13.90 12.41 -3.68
CA LEU A 65 -14.69 12.89 -2.54
C LEU A 65 -13.86 13.12 -1.28
N LEU A 66 -12.69 12.46 -1.18
CA LEU A 66 -11.82 12.55 0.00
C LEU A 66 -11.19 13.94 0.11
N THR A 67 -11.26 14.50 1.31
CA THR A 67 -10.54 15.73 1.65
C THR A 67 -9.05 15.47 1.87
N ALA A 68 -8.23 16.52 1.83
CA ALA A 68 -6.80 16.40 2.13
C ALA A 68 -6.53 15.85 3.54
N ASP A 69 -7.38 16.20 4.52
CA ASP A 69 -7.26 15.73 5.91
C ASP A 69 -7.60 14.25 6.03
N GLU A 70 -8.67 13.78 5.38
CA GLU A 70 -8.99 12.36 5.32
C GLU A 70 -7.91 11.56 4.59
N VAL A 71 -7.28 12.18 3.57
CA VAL A 71 -6.14 11.57 2.90
C VAL A 71 -4.94 11.44 3.87
N ALA A 72 -4.67 12.46 4.67
CA ALA A 72 -3.61 12.38 5.68
C ALA A 72 -3.93 11.34 6.76
N GLU A 73 -5.19 11.24 7.19
CA GLU A 73 -5.66 10.26 8.17
C GLU A 73 -5.48 8.82 7.66
N LEU A 74 -5.95 8.53 6.44
CA LEU A 74 -5.79 7.22 5.81
C LEU A 74 -4.31 6.84 5.63
N ARG A 75 -3.44 7.81 5.30
CA ARG A 75 -1.98 7.60 5.26
C ARG A 75 -1.45 7.11 6.62
N ALA A 76 -1.81 7.81 7.69
CA ALA A 76 -1.35 7.48 9.04
C ALA A 76 -1.88 6.12 9.52
N LEU A 77 -3.15 5.80 9.21
CA LEU A 77 -3.74 4.48 9.50
C LEU A 77 -3.04 3.36 8.72
N GLY A 78 -2.78 3.61 7.44
CA GLY A 78 -2.16 2.68 6.51
C GLY A 78 -0.67 2.43 6.75
N ASP A 79 0.01 3.31 7.48
CA ASP A 79 1.46 3.22 7.70
C ASP A 79 1.86 1.84 8.24
N ASN A 80 2.62 1.14 7.43
CA ASN A 80 3.11 -0.21 7.67
C ASN A 80 4.65 -0.25 7.72
N THR A 81 5.29 0.91 7.90
CA THR A 81 6.74 1.03 8.07
C THR A 81 7.24 0.08 9.16
N GLY A 82 8.32 -0.65 8.85
CA GLY A 82 8.92 -1.63 9.76
C GLY A 82 8.06 -2.86 10.07
N SER A 83 6.97 -3.10 9.33
CA SER A 83 6.13 -4.29 9.54
C SER A 83 6.76 -5.60 9.09
N MET A 84 7.65 -5.53 8.11
CA MET A 84 8.36 -6.68 7.56
C MET A 84 9.83 -6.31 7.36
N LEU A 85 10.70 -7.32 7.33
CA LEU A 85 12.05 -7.16 6.77
C LEU A 85 11.92 -6.89 5.27
N LEU A 86 12.65 -5.90 4.79
CA LEU A 86 12.72 -5.62 3.36
C LEU A 86 13.44 -6.78 2.64
N LYS A 87 13.00 -7.02 1.41
CA LYS A 87 13.68 -7.94 0.47
C LYS A 87 14.78 -7.18 -0.28
N GLY A 88 15.78 -7.92 -0.75
CA GLY A 88 16.90 -7.44 -1.56
C GLY A 88 18.10 -7.01 -0.74
N ALA A 89 18.88 -6.08 -1.30
CA ALA A 89 20.03 -5.47 -0.63
C ALA A 89 19.58 -4.50 0.44
N THR A 90 19.79 -4.90 1.69
CA THR A 90 19.46 -4.10 2.87
C THR A 90 20.59 -4.25 3.89
N PRO A 91 20.83 -3.25 4.75
CA PRO A 91 21.83 -3.38 5.82
C PRO A 91 21.52 -4.45 6.89
N ASP A 92 20.36 -5.10 6.80
CA ASP A 92 19.96 -6.22 7.66
C ASP A 92 20.50 -7.57 7.17
N HIS A 93 21.17 -7.59 6.01
CA HIS A 93 21.82 -8.77 5.47
C HIS A 93 23.21 -8.43 4.92
N ASP A 94 24.23 -8.69 5.75
CA ASP A 94 25.65 -8.46 5.48
C ASP A 94 26.45 -9.77 5.58
N SER A 95 25.85 -10.89 5.19
CA SER A 95 26.49 -12.20 5.18
C SER A 95 26.64 -12.73 3.76
N ASP A 96 27.64 -13.59 3.56
CA ASP A 96 27.85 -14.35 2.31
C ASP A 96 26.83 -15.50 2.14
N GLU A 97 25.82 -15.56 3.02
CA GLU A 97 24.78 -16.60 2.97
C GLU A 97 23.82 -16.33 1.81
N ILE A 98 23.71 -17.28 0.88
CA ILE A 98 22.78 -17.16 -0.25
C ILE A 98 21.36 -17.48 0.23
N LEU A 99 20.54 -16.44 0.40
CA LEU A 99 19.13 -16.54 0.77
C LEU A 99 18.24 -16.06 -0.38
N ALA A 100 17.03 -16.62 -0.47
CA ALA A 100 16.05 -16.16 -1.46
C ALA A 100 15.65 -14.70 -1.19
N ASP A 101 15.63 -13.88 -2.25
CA ASP A 101 15.33 -12.45 -2.19
C ASP A 101 16.22 -11.66 -1.20
N ARG A 102 17.48 -12.07 -0.95
CA ARG A 102 18.43 -11.33 -0.12
C ARG A 102 19.85 -11.44 -0.68
N TRP A 103 20.57 -10.33 -0.70
CA TRP A 103 21.97 -10.24 -1.11
C TRP A 103 22.61 -9.02 -0.42
N PRO A 104 23.94 -8.99 -0.21
CA PRO A 104 24.60 -7.90 0.49
C PRO A 104 24.48 -6.56 -0.25
N MET A 105 24.65 -5.46 0.49
CA MET A 105 24.71 -4.12 -0.09
C MET A 105 26.04 -3.90 -0.80
N GLU A 106 26.02 -3.95 -2.13
CA GLU A 106 27.21 -3.72 -2.95
C GLU A 106 27.44 -2.23 -3.25
N PRO A 107 28.69 -1.79 -3.53
CA PRO A 107 29.00 -0.40 -3.86
C PRO A 107 28.17 0.19 -5.01
N ALA A 108 27.83 -0.63 -6.02
CA ALA A 108 26.98 -0.20 -7.12
C ALA A 108 25.55 0.13 -6.67
N LEU A 109 25.01 -0.62 -5.70
CA LEU A 109 23.69 -0.39 -5.14
C LEU A 109 23.68 0.84 -4.23
N ALA A 110 24.76 1.05 -3.45
CA ALA A 110 24.95 2.26 -2.67
C ALA A 110 24.99 3.53 -3.56
N ALA A 111 25.68 3.47 -4.70
CA ALA A 111 25.70 4.59 -5.65
C ALA A 111 24.31 4.88 -6.27
N VAL A 112 23.49 3.84 -6.50
CA VAL A 112 22.09 4.03 -6.91
C VAL A 112 21.28 4.67 -5.79
N ALA A 113 21.44 4.23 -4.55
CA ALA A 113 20.76 4.82 -3.40
C ALA A 113 21.07 6.32 -3.27
N GLU A 114 22.36 6.69 -3.35
CA GLU A 114 22.82 8.08 -3.33
C GLU A 114 22.16 8.92 -4.43
N ARG A 115 22.13 8.43 -5.68
CA ARG A 115 21.49 9.12 -6.81
C ARG A 115 20.02 9.47 -6.55
N TRP A 116 19.33 8.65 -5.76
CA TRP A 116 17.92 8.84 -5.42
C TRP A 116 17.70 9.45 -4.02
N GLY A 117 18.77 9.85 -3.32
CA GLY A 117 18.69 10.44 -1.99
C GLY A 117 18.27 9.46 -0.89
N ILE A 118 18.43 8.15 -1.15
CA ILE A 118 18.14 7.08 -0.20
C ILE A 118 19.40 6.83 0.62
N ASP A 119 19.26 6.89 1.94
CA ASP A 119 20.30 6.47 2.88
C ASP A 119 19.95 5.04 3.33
N PRO A 120 20.70 4.01 2.92
CA PRO A 120 20.37 2.63 3.25
C PRO A 120 20.23 2.36 4.75
N GLU A 121 21.05 2.99 5.59
CA GLU A 121 21.02 2.79 7.05
C GLU A 121 19.77 3.41 7.68
N ARG A 122 19.37 4.59 7.19
CA ARG A 122 18.17 5.29 7.68
C ARG A 122 16.88 4.72 7.12
N ASP A 123 16.86 4.40 5.83
CA ASP A 123 15.64 4.18 5.06
C ASP A 123 15.33 2.68 4.84
N LEU A 124 16.35 1.80 4.89
CA LEU A 124 16.19 0.37 4.56
C LEU A 124 16.43 -0.57 5.75
N ARG A 125 17.07 -0.10 6.82
CA ARG A 125 17.24 -0.89 8.05
C ARG A 125 15.90 -1.05 8.76
N ARG A 126 15.63 -2.25 9.26
CA ARG A 126 14.45 -2.48 10.10
C ARG A 126 14.56 -1.71 11.41
N LEU A 127 13.65 -0.78 11.62
CA LEU A 127 13.52 -0.07 12.89
C LEU A 127 13.01 -1.03 13.99
N PRO A 128 13.57 -0.97 15.21
CA PRO A 128 12.97 -1.64 16.35
C PRO A 128 11.57 -1.07 16.62
N ARG A 129 10.62 -1.94 16.95
CA ARG A 129 9.24 -1.56 17.31
C ARG A 129 9.14 -1.21 18.79
#